data_AF-A0A968G2F7-F1
#
_entry.id   AF-A0A968G2F7-F1
#
_cell.length_a   1.000
_cell.length_b   1.000
_cell.length_c   1.000
_cell.angle_alpha   90.00
_cell.angle_beta   90.00
_cell.angle_gamma   90.00
#
_symmetry.space_group_name_H-M   'P 1'
#
loop_
_entity.id
_entity.type
_entity.pdbx_description
1 polymer ?
#
loop_
_entity_poly.entity_id
_entity_poly.type
_entity_poly.pdbx_seq_one_letter_code
_entity_poly.pdbx_strand_id
1 'polypeptide(L)' 'MDKLEAVQRILRFSNTIRDWCETKHKVYFDDFDSENVNDYEPGGYGDLSDAIIEDGLAENIIEEDDLENQ' A
#
# COMPACT_ATOMS: atom_id res chain seq x y z
N MET A 1 -10.95 -6.98 2.02
CA MET A 1 -9.50 -7.10 2.21
C MET A 1 -9.06 -5.97 3.11
N ASP A 2 -8.23 -6.24 4.11
CA ASP A 2 -7.71 -5.17 4.97
C ASP A 2 -6.67 -4.31 4.23
N LYS A 3 -6.48 -3.07 4.66
CA LYS A 3 -5.54 -2.11 4.04
C LYS A 3 -4.12 -2.69 3.89
N LEU A 4 -3.63 -3.40 4.93
CA LEU A 4 -2.33 -4.08 4.89
C LEU A 4 -2.26 -5.13 3.78
N GLU A 5 -3.29 -5.97 3.67
CA GLU A 5 -3.33 -7.01 2.65
C GLU A 5 -3.36 -6.42 1.24
N ALA A 6 -4.09 -5.32 1.04
CA ALA A 6 -4.14 -4.60 -0.23
C ALA A 6 -2.76 -4.06 -0.61
N VAL A 7 -2.10 -3.32 0.29
CA VAL A 7 -0.74 -2.80 0.09
C VAL A 7 0.23 -3.94 -0.23
N GLN A 8 0.22 -5.01 0.56
CA GLN A 8 1.11 -6.15 0.36
C GLN A 8 0.86 -6.84 -0.98
N ARG A 9 -0.41 -7.00 -1.39
CA ARG A 9 -0.76 -7.56 -2.69
C ARG A 9 -0.23 -6.69 -3.82
N ILE A 10 -0.44 -5.38 -3.75
CA ILE A 10 0.01 -4.43 -4.77
C ILE A 10 1.53 -4.47 -4.90
N LEU A 11 2.27 -4.38 -3.80
CA LEU A 11 3.73 -4.43 -3.82
C LEU A 11 4.30 -5.78 -4.30
N ARG A 12 3.51 -6.86 -4.21
CA ARG A 12 3.88 -8.19 -4.72
C ARG A 12 3.67 -8.31 -6.23
N PHE A 13 2.64 -7.65 -6.79
CA PHE A 13 2.29 -7.76 -8.20
C PHE A 13 2.81 -6.59 -9.05
N SER A 14 2.99 -5.39 -8.50
CA SER A 14 3.59 -4.24 -9.16
C SER A 14 5.04 -4.04 -8.72
N ASN A 15 5.96 -4.30 -9.65
CA ASN A 15 7.36 -3.90 -9.46
C ASN A 15 7.53 -2.38 -9.53
N THR A 16 6.66 -1.67 -10.24
CA THR A 16 6.72 -0.21 -10.40
C THR A 16 6.44 0.50 -9.09
N ILE A 17 5.35 0.14 -8.42
CA ILE A 17 4.96 0.74 -7.14
C ILE A 17 5.97 0.37 -6.05
N ARG A 18 6.50 -0.87 -6.10
CA ARG A 18 7.56 -1.29 -5.19
C ARG A 18 8.84 -0.47 -5.36
N ASP A 19 9.33 -0.30 -6.60
CA ASP A 19 10.51 0.53 -6.87
C ASP A 19 10.32 1.98 -6.43
N TRP A 20 9.10 2.52 -6.61
CA TRP A 20 8.75 3.86 -6.13
C TRP A 20 8.86 3.97 -4.60
N CYS A 21 8.32 2.99 -3.85
CA CYS A 21 8.45 2.95 -2.39
C CYS A 21 9.93 2.87 -1.94
N GLU A 22 10.71 1.98 -2.54
CA GLU A 22 12.11 1.76 -2.19
C GLU A 22 13.01 2.96 -2.55
N THR A 23 12.75 3.60 -3.70
CA THR A 23 13.57 4.69 -4.21
C THR A 23 13.22 6.04 -3.58
N LYS A 24 11.92 6.36 -3.48
CA LYS A 24 11.44 7.67 -3.01
C LYS A 24 11.26 7.72 -1.51
N HIS A 25 10.67 6.68 -0.92
CA HIS A 25 10.30 6.64 0.49
C HIS A 25 11.29 5.87 1.35
N LYS A 26 12.18 5.07 0.75
CA LYS A 26 13.10 4.16 1.46
C LYS A 26 12.35 3.15 2.34
N VAL A 27 11.14 2.80 1.93
CA VAL A 27 10.25 1.84 2.59
C VAL A 27 10.18 0.58 1.75
N TYR A 28 10.29 -0.59 2.39
CA TYR A 28 10.23 -1.89 1.75
C TYR A 28 8.94 -2.62 2.12
N PHE A 29 8.67 -3.72 1.41
CA PHE A 29 7.49 -4.56 1.65
C PHE A 29 7.33 -4.98 3.12
N ASP A 30 8.43 -5.32 3.79
CA ASP A 30 8.44 -5.83 5.18
C ASP A 30 8.26 -4.71 6.21
N ASP A 31 8.41 -3.45 5.80
CA ASP A 31 8.20 -2.31 6.69
C ASP A 31 6.71 -2.03 6.93
N PHE A 32 5.78 -2.54 6.12
CA PHE A 32 4.34 -2.32 6.32
C PHE A 32 3.74 -3.34 7.29
N ASP A 33 3.03 -2.85 8.30
CA ASP A 33 2.36 -3.66 9.31
C ASP A 33 0.98 -3.07 9.67
N SER A 34 0.18 -3.84 10.41
CA SER A 34 -1.21 -3.46 10.72
C SER A 34 -1.34 -2.18 11.56
N GLU A 35 -0.27 -1.79 12.26
CA GLU A 35 -0.25 -0.58 13.07
C GLU A 35 0.11 0.62 12.20
N ASN A 36 1.11 0.51 11.32
CA ASN A 36 1.61 1.64 10.54
C ASN A 36 0.83 1.94 9.26
N VAL A 37 0.13 0.96 8.65
CA VAL A 37 -0.64 1.20 7.41
C VAL A 37 -1.84 2.12 7.63
N ASN A 38 -2.29 2.23 8.88
CA ASN A 38 -3.36 3.12 9.32
C ASN A 38 -2.83 4.28 10.17
N ASP A 39 -1.51 4.44 10.26
CA ASP A 39 -0.90 5.52 11.04
C ASP A 39 -0.69 6.75 10.15
N TYR A 40 -1.54 7.75 10.34
CA TYR A 40 -1.49 9.03 9.64
C TYR A 40 -0.69 10.10 10.41
N GLU A 41 0.03 9.69 11.46
CA GLU A 41 0.91 10.60 12.18
C GLU A 41 2.22 10.82 11.39
N PRO A 42 2.98 11.89 11.70
CA PRO A 42 4.24 12.16 11.02
C PRO A 42 5.26 11.02 11.23
N GLY A 43 5.53 10.27 10.16
CA GLY A 43 6.40 9.09 10.19
C GLY A 43 5.65 7.76 10.08
N GLY A 44 4.32 7.78 10.14
CA GLY A 44 3.45 6.67 9.78
C GLY A 44 3.34 6.45 8.27
N TYR A 45 2.73 5.32 7.89
CA TYR A 45 2.56 4.91 6.50
C TYR A 45 1.11 4.99 6.03
N GLY A 46 0.23 5.69 6.75
CA GLY A 46 -1.15 5.93 6.37
C GLY A 46 -1.28 6.49 4.97
N ASP A 47 -0.72 7.69 4.75
CA ASP A 47 -0.75 8.37 3.44
C ASP A 47 -0.04 7.56 2.35
N LEU A 48 1.08 6.91 2.69
CA LEU A 48 1.84 6.09 1.75
C LEU A 48 1.03 4.86 1.31
N SER A 49 0.33 4.23 2.23
CA SER A 49 -0.52 3.07 1.98
C SER A 49 -1.71 3.44 1.10
N ASP A 50 -2.34 4.59 1.34
CA ASP A 50 -3.42 5.08 0.48
C ASP A 50 -2.92 5.34 -0.94
N ALA A 51 -1.76 6.00 -1.11
CA ALA A 51 -1.18 6.22 -2.43
C ALA A 51 -0.87 4.90 -3.17
N ILE A 52 -0.33 3.91 -2.46
CA ILE A 52 -0.08 2.56 -3.03
C ILE A 52 -1.39 1.93 -3.51
N ILE A 53 -2.45 2.03 -2.71
CA ILE A 53 -3.77 1.48 -3.02
C ILE A 53 -4.37 2.17 -4.25
N GLU A 54 -4.31 3.50 -4.32
CA GLU A 54 -4.78 4.26 -5.48
C GLU A 54 -4.05 3.84 -6.77
N ASP A 55 -2.72 3.72 -6.72
CA ASP A 55 -1.93 3.23 -7.86
C ASP A 55 -2.26 1.78 -8.20
N GLY A 56 -2.48 0.93 -7.20
CA GLY A 56 -2.87 -0.47 -7.38
C GLY A 56 -4.24 -0.64 -8.05
N LEU A 57 -5.19 0.23 -7.73
CA LEU A 57 -6.49 0.31 -8.40
C LEU A 57 -6.32 0.78 -9.85
N ALA A 58 -5.48 1.80 -10.08
CA ALA A 58 -5.18 2.31 -11.42
C ALA A 58 -4.50 1.27 -12.32
N GLU A 59 -3.61 0.44 -11.76
CA GLU A 59 -2.97 -0.69 -12.45
C GLU A 59 -3.87 -1.94 -12.54
N ASN A 60 -5.09 -1.91 -12.00
CA ASN A 60 -6.05 -3.01 -11.99
C ASN A 60 -5.50 -4.27 -11.28
N ILE A 61 -4.68 -4.09 -10.24
CA ILE A 61 -4.09 -5.16 -9.43
C ILE A 61 -5.05 -5.61 -8.33
N ILE A 62 -5.79 -4.65 -7.80
CA ILE A 62 -6.91 -4.82 -6.88
C ILE A 62 -8.12 -4.10 -7.45
N GLU A 63 -9.29 -4.46 -6.96
CA GLU A 63 -10.58 -3.85 -7.34
C GLU A 63 -11.13 -3.04 -6.16
N GLU A 64 -11.96 -2.03 -6.42
CA GLU A 64 -12.56 -1.21 -5.35
C GLU A 64 -13.42 -2.07 -4.40
N ASP A 65 -14.13 -3.07 -4.93
CA ASP A 65 -14.95 -4.03 -4.16
C ASP A 65 -14.12 -4.86 -3.16
N ASP A 66 -12.83 -5.07 -3.45
CA ASP A 66 -11.89 -5.77 -2.56
C ASP A 66 -11.68 -4.96 -1.26
N LEU A 67 -11.82 -3.63 -1.31
CA LEU A 67 -11.65 -2.71 -0.19
C LEU A 67 -12.97 -2.40 0.56
N GLU A 68 -14.13 -2.52 -0.09
CA GLU A 68 -15.44 -2.11 0.45
C GLU A 68 -16.06 -3.04 1.53
N ASN A 69 -15.32 -4.01 2.07
CA ASN A 69 -15.83 -4.99 3.04
C ASN A 69 -15.35 -4.78 4.49
N GLN A 70 -15.18 -3.54 4.96
CA GLN A 70 -14.84 -3.23 6.37
C GLN A 70 -15.98 -2.57 7.14
#